data_AF-A0A5C6A5J3-F1
#
_entry.id   AF-A0A5C6A5J3-F1
#
_cell.length_a   1.000
_cell.length_b   1.000
_cell.length_c   1.000
_cell.angle_alpha   90.00
_cell.angle_beta   90.00
_cell.angle_gamma   90.00
#
_symmetry.space_group_name_H-M   'P 1'
#
loop_
_entity.id
_entity.type
_entity.pdbx_description
1 polymer ?
#
loop_
_entity_poly.entity_id
_entity_poly.type
_entity_poly.pdbx_seq_one_letter_code
_entity_poly.pdbx_strand_id
1 'polypeptide(L)'
;MPRITEDWLAVLVGAVLLTGSVLAVVAVGGESNPLKPWLATPTEWTVSPVAAFDGRSLGVLGAAVTLLATFGAAVRFIDGTSSARFANAFAAVFALALVAYLCQERELFKYWGLAYPLWAIVLGLTISNTIGVAAWLRPAVRTELYMKVGLVLLGAEVLLGKLLALGAPGIAVAWIVTPVVLISTFWFGQRVLRMESPSLNMVVSADMSVCGVSAAIATAAACRAKKEELSLAIGLSMAFTVVMMLVMPPAIRAMGLPPAVGGAWIGGTIDSTGAVGAAGALLSGDGDDTALVTATTIKMIQNVLIGVVAFAVATYWVTAIDPKASPQRESGEGATENSPDSRRGLAGALAEIWLRMPKFILGFLGASIVFSLLSELHPQGEAIVGATISGATKTLRGWCFALAFASIGLETNFRQLAGPLRSGKPLVLYACGQSLNLVLTLAMAWLMFGVLYPPAVSEAPVATADESQPTLAEAGVDPSAMFWTDHPRAFEPSDRAP
;
A
#
# COMPACT_ATOMS: atom_id res chain seq x y z
N MET A 1 25.12 25.59 -9.84
CA MET A 1 23.67 25.43 -9.53
C MET A 1 23.55 24.37 -8.44
N PRO A 2 22.83 24.61 -7.34
CA PRO A 2 22.60 23.59 -6.33
C PRO A 2 21.88 22.41 -7.00
N ARG A 3 22.45 21.19 -6.89
CA ARG A 3 21.86 19.98 -7.48
C ARG A 3 20.51 19.74 -6.81
N ILE A 4 19.43 19.71 -7.60
CA ILE A 4 18.10 19.34 -7.10
C ILE A 4 18.21 17.92 -6.53
N THR A 5 17.84 17.74 -5.26
CA THR A 5 17.83 16.42 -4.60
C THR A 5 16.75 15.53 -5.20
N GLU A 6 16.92 14.20 -5.17
CA GLU A 6 15.91 13.25 -5.67
C GLU A 6 14.51 13.48 -5.07
N ASP A 7 14.42 13.97 -3.83
CA ASP A 7 13.14 14.29 -3.19
C ASP A 7 12.37 15.40 -3.93
N TRP A 8 13.03 16.51 -4.25
CA TRP A 8 12.42 17.62 -4.98
C TRP A 8 12.10 17.24 -6.42
N LEU A 9 12.92 16.41 -7.03
CA LEU A 9 12.63 15.84 -8.33
C LEU A 9 11.36 14.97 -8.28
N ALA A 10 11.21 14.15 -7.23
CA ALA A 10 10.01 13.33 -7.06
C ALA A 10 8.75 14.18 -6.89
N VAL A 11 8.85 15.28 -6.13
CA VAL A 11 7.75 16.27 -6.02
C VAL A 11 7.41 16.87 -7.38
N LEU A 12 8.42 17.26 -8.16
CA LEU A 12 8.22 17.86 -9.48
C LEU A 12 7.57 16.86 -10.47
N VAL A 13 8.11 15.64 -10.55
CA VAL A 13 7.57 14.59 -11.43
C VAL A 13 6.14 14.23 -11.02
N GLY A 14 5.89 14.06 -9.72
CA GLY A 14 4.53 13.84 -9.20
C GLY A 14 3.59 14.98 -9.55
N ALA A 15 4.00 16.23 -9.36
CA ALA A 15 3.19 17.40 -9.69
C ALA A 15 2.90 17.52 -11.19
N VAL A 16 3.86 17.19 -12.06
CA VAL A 16 3.66 17.15 -13.52
C VAL A 16 2.63 16.09 -13.90
N LEU A 17 2.73 14.89 -13.35
CA LEU A 17 1.77 13.80 -13.60
C LEU A 17 0.37 14.12 -13.09
N LEU A 18 0.26 14.68 -11.87
CA LEU A 18 -1.02 15.11 -11.29
C LEU A 18 -1.66 16.22 -12.11
N THR A 19 -0.92 17.30 -12.37
CA THR A 19 -1.41 18.45 -13.15
C THR A 19 -1.81 18.03 -14.56
N GLY A 20 -0.98 17.22 -15.23
CA GLY A 20 -1.29 16.70 -16.56
C GLY A 20 -2.59 15.88 -16.58
N SER A 21 -2.83 15.07 -15.56
CA SER A 21 -4.08 14.31 -15.45
C SER A 21 -5.29 15.18 -15.13
N VAL A 22 -5.15 16.17 -14.24
CA VAL A 22 -6.26 17.11 -13.92
C VAL A 22 -6.62 17.92 -15.17
N LEU A 23 -5.63 18.45 -15.89
CA LEU A 23 -5.85 19.19 -17.13
C LEU A 23 -6.54 18.32 -18.19
N ALA A 24 -6.16 17.04 -18.32
CA ALA A 24 -6.80 16.12 -19.24
C ALA A 24 -8.29 15.88 -18.89
N VAL A 25 -8.62 15.77 -17.60
CA VAL A 25 -10.00 15.61 -17.13
C VAL A 25 -10.83 16.88 -17.36
N VAL A 26 -10.27 18.04 -16.99
CA VAL A 26 -10.94 19.34 -17.17
C VAL A 26 -11.18 19.64 -18.65
N ALA A 27 -10.24 19.29 -19.53
CA ALA A 27 -10.36 19.50 -20.97
C ALA A 27 -11.54 18.74 -21.61
N VAL A 28 -12.04 17.67 -20.98
CA VAL A 28 -13.16 16.84 -21.49
C VAL A 28 -14.41 16.99 -20.59
N GLY A 29 -14.50 18.10 -19.84
CA GLY A 29 -15.71 18.43 -19.08
C GLY A 29 -15.80 17.82 -17.68
N GLY A 30 -14.72 17.22 -17.16
CA GLY A 30 -14.59 16.89 -15.73
C GLY A 30 -15.12 15.52 -15.28
N GLU A 31 -15.92 14.84 -16.10
CA GLU A 31 -16.58 13.57 -15.71
C GLU A 31 -15.76 12.32 -16.04
N SER A 32 -14.82 12.42 -16.98
CA SER A 32 -13.99 11.30 -17.41
C SER A 32 -12.57 11.72 -17.70
N ASN A 33 -11.66 10.75 -17.66
CA ASN A 33 -10.26 10.98 -17.98
C ASN A 33 -9.93 10.37 -19.35
N PRO A 34 -9.59 11.18 -20.36
CA PRO A 34 -9.26 10.68 -21.69
C PRO A 34 -7.99 9.83 -21.71
N LEU A 35 -7.17 9.87 -20.64
CA LEU A 35 -5.96 9.06 -20.51
C LEU A 35 -6.26 7.61 -20.08
N LYS A 36 -7.48 7.30 -19.62
CA LYS A 36 -7.84 5.96 -19.11
C LYS A 36 -7.56 4.80 -20.09
N PRO A 37 -7.81 4.92 -21.40
CA PRO A 37 -7.45 3.86 -22.37
C PRO A 37 -5.93 3.72 -22.57
N TRP A 38 -5.18 4.79 -22.33
CA TRP A 38 -3.74 4.87 -22.54
C TRP A 38 -2.91 4.51 -21.30
N LEU A 39 -3.56 4.31 -20.16
CA LEU A 39 -2.92 3.99 -18.89
C LEU A 39 -3.61 2.80 -18.25
N ALA A 40 -3.01 1.62 -18.39
CA ALA A 40 -3.54 0.39 -17.83
C ALA A 40 -2.46 -0.49 -17.18
N THR A 41 -2.92 -1.39 -16.32
CA THR A 41 -2.21 -2.60 -15.92
C THR A 41 -2.77 -3.79 -16.70
N PRO A 42 -2.06 -4.94 -16.74
CA PRO A 42 -2.63 -6.19 -17.21
C PRO A 42 -3.89 -6.57 -16.43
N THR A 43 -4.73 -7.41 -17.03
CA THR A 43 -5.94 -7.96 -16.40
C THR A 43 -5.78 -9.43 -16.04
N GLU A 44 -6.79 -9.96 -15.36
CA GLU A 44 -6.84 -11.35 -14.94
C GLU A 44 -6.72 -12.34 -16.09
N TRP A 45 -6.01 -13.45 -15.86
CA TRP A 45 -5.83 -14.52 -16.83
C TRP A 45 -5.76 -15.91 -16.15
N THR A 46 -6.24 -16.92 -16.87
CA THR A 46 -6.39 -18.29 -16.35
C THR A 46 -5.47 -19.28 -17.05
N VAL A 47 -5.44 -19.32 -18.38
CA VAL A 47 -4.63 -20.28 -19.15
C VAL A 47 -3.38 -19.62 -19.73
N SER A 48 -3.56 -18.52 -20.48
CA SER A 48 -2.47 -17.82 -21.18
C SER A 48 -2.30 -16.39 -20.67
N PRO A 49 -1.06 -15.95 -20.35
CA PRO A 49 -0.79 -14.58 -19.93
C PRO A 49 -1.02 -13.56 -21.05
N VAL A 50 -1.11 -14.00 -22.31
CA VAL A 50 -1.42 -13.12 -23.44
C VAL A 50 -2.83 -12.55 -23.32
N ALA A 51 -3.77 -13.29 -22.71
CA ALA A 51 -5.13 -12.82 -22.49
C ALA A 51 -5.19 -11.60 -21.55
N ALA A 52 -4.19 -11.43 -20.68
CA ALA A 52 -4.08 -10.27 -19.79
C ALA A 52 -3.90 -8.93 -20.53
N PHE A 53 -3.60 -8.97 -21.83
CA PHE A 53 -3.39 -7.79 -22.66
C PHE A 53 -4.57 -7.46 -23.58
N ASP A 54 -5.64 -8.25 -23.57
CA ASP A 54 -6.80 -8.02 -24.43
C ASP A 54 -7.46 -6.68 -24.09
N GLY A 55 -7.53 -5.77 -25.07
CA GLY A 55 -7.96 -4.38 -24.90
C GLY A 55 -7.09 -3.51 -23.98
N ARG A 56 -5.93 -4.01 -23.50
CA ARG A 56 -5.07 -3.35 -22.50
C ARG A 56 -3.63 -3.08 -22.97
N SER A 57 -3.20 -3.69 -24.07
CA SER A 57 -1.84 -3.56 -24.62
C SER A 57 -1.41 -2.11 -24.84
N LEU A 58 -2.28 -1.30 -25.45
CA LEU A 58 -2.05 0.14 -25.63
C LEU A 58 -1.91 0.88 -24.30
N GLY A 59 -2.69 0.50 -23.28
CA GLY A 59 -2.63 1.11 -21.96
C GLY A 59 -1.36 0.76 -21.18
N VAL A 60 -0.85 -0.47 -21.32
CA VAL A 60 0.42 -0.88 -20.73
C VAL A 60 1.60 -0.19 -21.42
N LEU A 61 1.59 -0.12 -22.76
CA LEU A 61 2.60 0.59 -23.53
C LEU A 61 2.58 2.10 -23.26
N GLY A 62 1.39 2.70 -23.17
CA GLY A 62 1.23 4.10 -22.83
C GLY A 62 1.79 4.41 -21.44
N ALA A 63 1.49 3.57 -20.44
CA ALA A 63 2.12 3.69 -19.12
C ALA A 63 3.65 3.58 -19.18
N ALA A 64 4.19 2.63 -19.95
CA ALA A 64 5.63 2.47 -20.14
C ALA A 64 6.27 3.74 -20.74
N VAL A 65 5.66 4.29 -21.79
CA VAL A 65 6.15 5.50 -22.49
C VAL A 65 6.05 6.73 -21.59
N THR A 66 4.93 6.94 -20.89
CA THR A 66 4.75 8.07 -19.97
C THR A 66 5.80 8.04 -18.85
N LEU A 67 6.04 6.88 -18.25
CA LEU A 67 7.02 6.73 -17.18
C LEU A 67 8.45 6.81 -17.69
N LEU A 68 8.74 6.26 -18.88
CA LEU A 68 10.04 6.40 -19.53
C LEU A 68 10.36 7.87 -19.83
N ALA A 69 9.42 8.62 -20.38
CA ALA A 69 9.61 10.05 -20.67
C ALA A 69 9.82 10.86 -19.39
N THR A 70 8.95 10.68 -18.39
CA THR A 70 9.03 11.45 -17.14
C THR A 70 10.27 11.11 -16.33
N PHE A 71 10.54 9.83 -16.04
CA PHE A 71 11.76 9.45 -15.31
C PHE A 71 13.03 9.63 -16.12
N GLY A 72 12.98 9.43 -17.44
CA GLY A 72 14.13 9.66 -18.33
C GLY A 72 14.55 11.12 -18.36
N ALA A 73 13.60 12.05 -18.44
CA ALA A 73 13.86 13.48 -18.30
C ALA A 73 14.43 13.82 -16.91
N ALA A 74 13.83 13.23 -15.87
CA ALA A 74 14.20 13.47 -14.48
C ALA A 74 15.64 12.99 -14.17
N VAL A 75 16.00 11.78 -14.60
CA VAL A 75 17.35 11.22 -14.45
C VAL A 75 18.36 11.98 -15.29
N ARG A 76 18.02 12.31 -16.55
CA ARG A 76 18.88 13.17 -17.40
C ARG A 76 19.21 14.50 -16.72
N PHE A 77 18.25 15.08 -16.00
CA PHE A 77 18.44 16.33 -15.27
C PHE A 77 19.36 16.19 -14.05
N ILE A 78 19.31 15.05 -13.33
CA ILE A 78 20.11 14.83 -12.11
C ILE A 78 21.58 14.56 -12.40
N ASP A 79 21.86 13.57 -13.24
CA ASP A 79 23.22 13.02 -13.40
C ASP A 79 23.69 12.98 -14.85
N GLY A 80 22.91 13.55 -15.78
CA GLY A 80 23.30 13.66 -17.19
C GLY A 80 23.33 12.31 -17.91
N THR A 81 22.76 11.26 -17.32
CA THR A 81 22.68 9.93 -17.95
C THR A 81 22.05 10.05 -19.34
N SER A 82 22.65 9.40 -20.34
CA SER A 82 22.12 9.44 -21.70
C SER A 82 20.75 8.77 -21.78
N SER A 83 19.80 9.41 -22.48
CA SER A 83 18.42 8.94 -22.55
C SER A 83 18.32 7.52 -23.12
N ALA A 84 19.18 7.15 -24.08
CA ALA A 84 19.22 5.81 -24.64
C ALA A 84 19.66 4.74 -23.62
N ARG A 85 20.66 5.05 -22.79
CA ARG A 85 21.14 4.12 -21.75
C ARG A 85 20.08 3.92 -20.68
N PHE A 86 19.43 5.01 -20.26
CA PHE A 86 18.31 4.93 -19.32
C PHE A 86 17.14 4.15 -19.93
N ALA A 87 16.78 4.39 -21.19
CA ALA A 87 15.66 3.72 -21.85
C ALA A 87 15.86 2.20 -21.93
N ASN A 88 17.06 1.73 -22.29
CA ASN A 88 17.35 0.30 -22.34
C ASN A 88 17.26 -0.34 -20.95
N ALA A 89 17.84 0.31 -19.94
CA ALA A 89 17.76 -0.14 -18.56
C ALA A 89 16.32 -0.15 -18.03
N PHE A 90 15.56 0.91 -18.33
CA PHE A 90 14.18 1.10 -17.91
C PHE A 90 13.28 0.03 -18.53
N ALA A 91 13.46 -0.30 -19.81
CA ALA A 91 12.69 -1.34 -20.47
C ALA A 91 12.83 -2.69 -19.76
N ALA A 92 14.03 -3.02 -19.27
CA ALA A 92 14.25 -4.26 -18.52
C ALA A 92 13.58 -4.25 -17.13
N VAL A 93 13.71 -3.14 -16.38
CA VAL A 93 13.06 -3.00 -15.06
C VAL A 93 11.53 -2.94 -15.21
N PHE A 94 11.03 -2.29 -16.25
CA PHE A 94 9.59 -2.26 -16.57
C PHE A 94 9.08 -3.64 -16.98
N ALA A 95 9.83 -4.39 -17.78
CA ALA A 95 9.48 -5.77 -18.11
C ALA A 95 9.41 -6.65 -16.84
N LEU A 96 10.33 -6.47 -15.90
CA LEU A 96 10.30 -7.16 -14.61
C LEU A 96 9.05 -6.79 -13.80
N ALA A 97 8.70 -5.50 -13.73
CA ALA A 97 7.48 -5.02 -13.09
C ALA A 97 6.21 -5.54 -13.79
N LEU A 98 6.23 -5.64 -15.13
CA LEU A 98 5.13 -6.20 -15.92
C LEU A 98 4.94 -7.69 -15.61
N VAL A 99 6.02 -8.47 -15.56
CA VAL A 99 5.95 -9.89 -15.16
C VAL A 99 5.38 -10.01 -13.74
N ALA A 100 5.76 -9.13 -12.81
CA ALA A 100 5.19 -9.13 -11.47
C ALA A 100 3.68 -8.87 -11.44
N TYR A 101 3.18 -7.95 -12.27
CA TYR A 101 1.74 -7.76 -12.46
C TYR A 101 1.06 -8.97 -13.09
N LEU A 102 1.67 -9.57 -14.12
CA LEU A 102 1.13 -10.79 -14.72
C LEU A 102 1.07 -11.93 -13.70
N CYS A 103 2.06 -12.07 -12.83
CA CYS A 103 1.99 -13.03 -11.73
C CYS A 103 0.82 -12.71 -10.80
N GLN A 104 0.63 -11.46 -10.35
CA GLN A 104 -0.53 -11.11 -9.52
C GLN A 104 -1.86 -11.48 -10.20
N GLU A 105 -2.01 -11.16 -11.47
CA GLU A 105 -3.28 -11.33 -12.19
C GLU A 105 -3.57 -12.78 -12.62
N ARG A 106 -2.71 -13.74 -12.28
CA ARG A 106 -3.07 -15.15 -12.42
C ARG A 106 -4.15 -15.47 -11.39
N GLU A 107 -5.27 -16.03 -11.83
CA GLU A 107 -6.43 -16.38 -10.98
C GLU A 107 -6.02 -17.03 -9.64
N LEU A 108 -5.13 -18.04 -9.70
CA LEU A 108 -4.60 -18.69 -8.50
C LEU A 108 -3.92 -17.70 -7.54
N PHE A 109 -2.97 -16.92 -8.03
CA PHE A 109 -2.19 -16.01 -7.18
C PHE A 109 -3.03 -14.84 -6.67
N LYS A 110 -3.99 -14.38 -7.46
CA LYS A 110 -5.00 -13.40 -7.07
C LYS A 110 -5.89 -13.92 -5.95
N TYR A 111 -6.34 -15.18 -6.06
CA TYR A 111 -7.12 -15.86 -5.02
C TYR A 111 -6.37 -15.95 -3.68
N TRP A 112 -5.08 -16.24 -3.71
CA TRP A 112 -4.23 -16.24 -2.52
C TRP A 112 -3.80 -14.85 -2.05
N GLY A 113 -4.22 -13.76 -2.73
CA GLY A 113 -3.86 -12.40 -2.35
C GLY A 113 -2.38 -12.04 -2.57
N LEU A 114 -1.68 -12.78 -3.43
CA LEU A 114 -0.27 -12.57 -3.73
C LEU A 114 -0.09 -11.37 -4.67
N ALA A 115 0.08 -10.20 -4.07
CA ALA A 115 0.15 -8.92 -4.79
C ALA A 115 1.46 -8.71 -5.57
N TYR A 116 1.42 -7.84 -6.57
CA TYR A 116 2.57 -7.49 -7.43
C TYR A 116 3.84 -7.03 -6.66
N PRO A 117 3.78 -6.36 -5.48
CA PRO A 117 4.99 -6.00 -4.74
C PRO A 117 5.82 -7.22 -4.34
N LEU A 118 5.15 -8.31 -3.93
CA LEU A 118 5.80 -9.56 -3.55
C LEU A 118 6.53 -10.15 -4.75
N TRP A 119 5.82 -10.29 -5.88
CA TRP A 119 6.39 -10.84 -7.11
C TRP A 119 7.55 -9.99 -7.63
N ALA A 120 7.44 -8.66 -7.59
CA ALA A 120 8.49 -7.76 -8.04
C ALA A 120 9.78 -7.92 -7.21
N ILE A 121 9.64 -8.02 -5.87
CA ILE A 121 10.78 -8.29 -4.98
C ILE A 121 11.37 -9.67 -5.25
N VAL A 122 10.54 -10.72 -5.30
CA VAL A 122 11.00 -12.12 -5.48
C VAL A 122 11.73 -12.29 -6.82
N LEU A 123 11.19 -11.75 -7.91
CA LEU A 123 11.81 -11.83 -9.23
C LEU A 123 13.14 -11.05 -9.27
N GLY A 124 13.17 -9.82 -8.74
CA GLY A 124 14.39 -9.03 -8.65
C GLY A 124 15.47 -9.70 -7.78
N LEU A 125 15.07 -10.24 -6.64
CA LEU A 125 15.94 -10.95 -5.70
C LEU A 125 16.51 -12.23 -6.30
N THR A 126 15.69 -12.95 -7.07
CA THR A 126 16.14 -14.15 -7.81
C THR A 126 17.22 -13.75 -8.82
N ILE A 127 17.01 -12.70 -9.60
CA ILE A 127 17.98 -12.21 -10.57
C ILE A 127 19.29 -11.77 -9.88
N SER A 128 19.20 -10.95 -8.84
CA SER A 128 20.37 -10.37 -8.16
C SER A 128 21.24 -11.42 -7.46
N ASN A 129 20.65 -12.52 -6.99
CA ASN A 129 21.36 -13.57 -6.25
C ASN A 129 21.74 -14.80 -7.10
N THR A 130 21.25 -14.92 -8.33
CA THR A 130 21.63 -16.02 -9.25
C THR A 130 22.64 -15.57 -10.30
N ILE A 131 22.25 -14.61 -11.15
CA ILE A 131 23.06 -14.12 -12.26
C ILE A 131 23.74 -12.78 -11.96
N GLY A 132 23.29 -12.09 -10.91
CA GLY A 132 23.76 -10.76 -10.55
C GLY A 132 23.16 -9.66 -11.42
N VAL A 133 23.20 -8.42 -10.92
CA VAL A 133 22.68 -7.25 -11.66
C VAL A 133 23.74 -6.73 -12.62
N ALA A 134 23.48 -6.89 -13.92
CA ALA A 134 24.37 -6.37 -14.95
C ALA A 134 24.49 -4.84 -14.87
N ALA A 135 25.69 -4.32 -15.11
CA ALA A 135 26.00 -2.89 -14.94
C ALA A 135 25.12 -1.96 -15.79
N TRP A 136 24.63 -2.44 -16.93
CA TRP A 136 23.75 -1.68 -17.82
C TRP A 136 22.33 -1.46 -17.27
N LEU A 137 21.86 -2.26 -16.30
CA LEU A 137 20.55 -2.04 -15.64
C LEU A 137 20.61 -0.93 -14.59
N ARG A 138 21.78 -0.70 -13.97
CA ARG A 138 21.95 0.24 -12.85
C ARG A 138 21.34 1.63 -13.07
N PRO A 139 21.39 2.24 -14.28
CA PRO A 139 20.77 3.54 -14.51
C PRO A 139 19.27 3.63 -14.19
N ALA A 140 18.54 2.53 -14.37
CA ALA A 140 17.10 2.46 -14.10
C ALA A 140 16.74 1.83 -12.75
N VAL A 141 17.70 1.32 -11.99
CA VAL A 141 17.46 0.79 -10.64
C VAL A 141 17.41 1.98 -9.67
N ARG A 142 16.30 2.73 -9.71
CA ARG A 142 16.10 4.01 -8.98
C ARG A 142 14.97 3.88 -7.96
N THR A 143 15.15 2.94 -7.03
CA THR A 143 14.20 2.62 -5.95
C THR A 143 13.59 3.85 -5.29
N GLU A 144 14.42 4.77 -4.79
CA GLU A 144 13.94 5.94 -4.05
C GLU A 144 13.13 6.90 -4.92
N LEU A 145 13.57 7.16 -6.15
CA LEU A 145 12.87 8.05 -7.08
C LEU A 145 11.47 7.52 -7.42
N TYR A 146 11.38 6.24 -7.79
CA TYR A 146 10.10 5.60 -8.11
C TYR A 146 9.16 5.57 -6.91
N MET A 147 9.68 5.22 -5.74
CA MET A 147 8.92 5.15 -4.50
C MET A 147 8.38 6.52 -4.09
N LYS A 148 9.22 7.56 -4.11
CA LYS A 148 8.84 8.92 -3.72
C LYS A 148 7.82 9.53 -4.69
N VAL A 149 7.96 9.31 -6.00
CA VAL A 149 6.94 9.76 -6.98
C VAL A 149 5.61 9.04 -6.74
N GLY A 150 5.63 7.72 -6.55
CA GLY A 150 4.43 6.95 -6.23
C GLY A 150 3.73 7.45 -4.96
N LEU A 151 4.49 7.82 -3.92
CA LEU A 151 3.93 8.43 -2.71
C LEU A 151 3.32 9.81 -3.00
N VAL A 152 3.98 10.69 -3.76
CA VAL A 152 3.38 11.99 -4.13
C VAL A 152 2.06 11.82 -4.87
N LEU A 153 1.97 10.85 -5.79
CA LEU A 153 0.73 10.49 -6.48
C LEU A 153 -0.34 9.95 -5.50
N LEU A 154 0.07 9.13 -4.52
CA LEU A 154 -0.82 8.62 -3.47
C LEU A 154 -1.47 9.75 -2.66
N GLY A 155 -0.77 10.88 -2.48
CA GLY A 155 -1.30 12.05 -1.78
C GLY A 155 -2.62 12.55 -2.37
N ALA A 156 -2.79 12.49 -3.68
CA ALA A 156 -4.04 12.88 -4.36
C ALA A 156 -5.24 11.95 -4.04
N GLU A 157 -4.99 10.70 -3.63
CA GLU A 157 -6.03 9.75 -3.21
C GLU A 157 -6.49 9.97 -1.77
N VAL A 158 -5.68 10.70 -0.98
CA VAL A 158 -5.90 10.97 0.44
C VAL A 158 -6.66 12.28 0.58
N LEU A 159 -8.00 12.18 0.61
CA LEU A 159 -8.92 13.32 0.69
C LEU A 159 -9.33 13.60 2.15
N LEU A 160 -9.02 14.79 2.63
CA LEU A 160 -9.36 15.26 3.98
C LEU A 160 -10.88 15.40 4.18
N GLY A 161 -11.62 15.84 3.17
CA GLY A 161 -13.10 15.91 3.24
C GLY A 161 -13.74 14.53 3.39
N LYS A 162 -13.20 13.51 2.71
CA LYS A 162 -13.64 12.13 2.90
C LYS A 162 -13.37 11.68 4.34
N LEU A 163 -12.22 12.02 4.92
CA LEU A 163 -11.93 11.69 6.32
C LEU A 163 -13.04 12.16 7.29
N LEU A 164 -13.63 13.33 7.07
CA LEU A 164 -14.71 13.87 7.91
C LEU A 164 -16.08 13.25 7.64
N ALA A 165 -16.37 12.87 6.39
CA ALA A 165 -17.65 12.29 5.98
C ALA A 165 -17.79 10.78 6.32
N LEU A 166 -16.68 10.05 6.47
CA LEU A 166 -16.64 8.59 6.63
C LEU A 166 -17.05 8.10 8.05
N GLY A 167 -17.44 9.01 8.94
CA GLY A 167 -18.06 8.72 10.23
C GLY A 167 -17.08 8.62 11.41
N ALA A 168 -17.52 9.13 12.56
CA ALA A 168 -16.82 9.00 13.85
C ALA A 168 -16.34 7.58 14.20
N PRO A 169 -17.08 6.48 13.92
CA PRO A 169 -16.63 5.13 14.30
C PRO A 169 -15.38 4.67 13.54
N GLY A 170 -15.30 4.89 12.23
CA GLY A 170 -14.13 4.48 11.43
C GLY A 170 -12.87 5.28 11.79
N ILE A 171 -13.02 6.59 12.04
CA ILE A 171 -11.93 7.45 12.48
C ILE A 171 -11.40 6.99 13.84
N ALA A 172 -12.27 6.72 14.81
CA ALA A 172 -11.84 6.29 16.14
C ALA A 172 -11.05 4.97 16.10
N VAL A 173 -11.51 4.00 15.31
CA VAL A 173 -10.77 2.72 15.13
C VAL A 173 -9.38 3.00 14.57
N ALA A 174 -9.27 3.69 13.43
CA ALA A 174 -7.98 3.91 12.79
C ALA A 174 -7.05 4.82 13.63
N TRP A 175 -7.54 5.95 14.14
CA TRP A 175 -6.74 6.96 14.81
C TRP A 175 -6.34 6.63 16.24
N ILE A 176 -7.01 5.68 16.90
CA ILE A 176 -6.62 5.21 18.23
C ILE A 176 -5.74 3.97 18.11
N VAL A 177 -6.19 2.97 17.34
CA VAL A 177 -5.48 1.68 17.25
C VAL A 177 -4.10 1.85 16.62
N THR A 178 -4.00 2.55 15.49
CA THR A 178 -2.74 2.69 14.75
C THR A 178 -1.60 3.29 15.60
N PRO A 179 -1.74 4.46 16.26
CA PRO A 179 -0.65 5.00 17.07
C PRO A 179 -0.35 4.13 18.30
N VAL A 180 -1.37 3.52 18.93
CA VAL A 180 -1.16 2.63 20.09
C VAL A 180 -0.33 1.42 19.67
N VAL A 181 -0.68 0.76 18.57
CA VAL A 181 0.08 -0.39 18.04
C VAL A 181 1.48 0.06 17.67
N LEU A 182 1.63 1.11 16.85
CA LEU A 182 2.93 1.60 16.38
C LEU A 182 3.90 1.90 17.53
N ILE A 183 3.45 2.66 18.53
CA ILE A 183 4.28 3.06 19.68
C ILE A 183 4.62 1.84 20.53
N SER A 184 3.62 0.99 20.80
CA SER A 184 3.80 -0.20 21.65
C SER A 184 4.75 -1.21 21.01
N THR A 185 4.60 -1.49 19.71
CA THR A 185 5.45 -2.44 18.99
C THR A 185 6.86 -1.90 18.81
N PHE A 186 7.00 -0.60 18.49
CA PHE A 186 8.33 0.00 18.40
C PHE A 186 9.06 -0.07 19.75
N TRP A 187 8.37 0.30 20.83
CA TRP A 187 8.91 0.19 22.19
C TRP A 187 9.26 -1.25 22.56
N PHE A 188 8.39 -2.22 22.27
CA PHE A 188 8.63 -3.64 22.51
C PHE A 188 9.84 -4.15 21.74
N GLY A 189 9.96 -3.82 20.45
CA GLY A 189 11.10 -4.19 19.62
C GLY A 189 12.42 -3.59 20.12
N GLN A 190 12.40 -2.35 20.62
CA GLN A 190 13.61 -1.68 21.13
C GLN A 190 14.01 -2.18 22.52
N ARG A 191 13.05 -2.30 23.45
CA ARG A 191 13.34 -2.53 24.87
C ARG A 191 13.31 -4.01 25.25
N VAL A 192 12.41 -4.79 24.66
CA VAL A 192 12.22 -6.21 25.01
C VAL A 192 13.02 -7.10 24.06
N LEU A 193 12.77 -6.99 22.75
CA LEU A 193 13.48 -7.81 21.76
C LEU A 193 14.92 -7.34 21.49
N ARG A 194 15.23 -6.08 21.85
CA ARG A 194 16.53 -5.44 21.65
C ARG A 194 17.01 -5.65 20.21
N MET A 195 16.19 -5.19 19.26
CA MET A 195 16.54 -5.21 17.85
C MET A 195 17.73 -4.30 17.58
N GLU A 196 18.75 -4.82 16.89
CA GLU A 196 20.00 -4.09 16.62
C GLU A 196 19.80 -2.90 15.69
N SER A 197 18.87 -3.02 14.73
CA SER A 197 18.53 -1.95 13.80
C SER A 197 17.24 -1.25 14.24
N PRO A 198 17.32 0.03 14.65
CA PRO A 198 16.13 0.81 14.94
C PRO A 198 15.25 1.01 13.71
N SER A 199 15.85 1.27 12.55
CA SER A 199 15.12 1.49 11.29
C SER A 199 14.31 0.27 10.89
N LEU A 200 14.89 -0.94 11.01
CA LEU A 200 14.14 -2.18 10.78
C LEU A 200 12.94 -2.32 11.72
N ASN A 201 13.13 -2.06 13.02
CA ASN A 201 12.03 -2.13 13.99
C ASN A 201 10.92 -1.11 13.65
N MET A 202 11.28 0.12 13.29
CA MET A 202 10.31 1.14 12.90
C MET A 202 9.54 0.76 11.64
N VAL A 203 10.24 0.28 10.60
CA VAL A 203 9.60 -0.13 9.34
C VAL A 203 8.66 -1.31 9.56
N VAL A 204 9.08 -2.32 10.34
CA VAL A 204 8.23 -3.48 10.69
C VAL A 204 7.04 -3.06 11.55
N SER A 205 7.24 -2.17 12.52
CA SER A 205 6.16 -1.64 13.38
C SER A 205 5.15 -0.84 12.58
N ALA A 206 5.60 0.04 11.67
CA ALA A 206 4.73 0.87 10.85
C ALA A 206 4.01 0.08 9.75
N ASP A 207 4.65 -0.96 9.21
CA ASP A 207 4.02 -1.89 8.29
C ASP A 207 2.76 -2.51 8.91
N MET A 208 2.91 -3.19 10.05
CA MET A 208 1.80 -3.92 10.69
C MET A 208 0.73 -3.03 11.33
N SER A 209 1.04 -1.77 11.68
CA SER A 209 0.13 -0.92 12.47
C SER A 209 -0.74 0.02 11.65
N VAL A 210 -0.39 0.24 10.38
CA VAL A 210 -1.04 1.25 9.52
C VAL A 210 -1.75 0.57 8.35
N CYS A 211 -1.05 0.39 7.23
CA CYS A 211 -1.62 -0.07 5.98
C CYS A 211 -0.70 -1.04 5.23
N GLY A 212 0.24 -1.68 5.94
CA GLY A 212 1.25 -2.53 5.36
C GLY A 212 2.29 -1.77 4.56
N VAL A 213 2.46 -2.25 3.33
CA VAL A 213 3.57 -1.90 2.43
C VAL A 213 3.77 -0.40 2.23
N SER A 214 2.70 0.38 2.08
CA SER A 214 2.81 1.84 1.85
C SER A 214 3.36 2.57 3.10
N ALA A 215 3.03 2.09 4.30
CA ALA A 215 3.55 2.65 5.54
C ALA A 215 5.00 2.21 5.79
N ALA A 216 5.33 0.95 5.49
CA ALA A 216 6.71 0.47 5.49
C ALA A 216 7.60 1.34 4.59
N ILE A 217 7.11 1.63 3.39
CA ILE A 217 7.73 2.53 2.40
C ILE A 217 7.93 3.94 2.96
N ALA A 218 6.86 4.56 3.48
CA ALA A 218 6.91 5.96 3.89
C ALA A 218 7.83 6.13 5.11
N THR A 219 7.76 5.20 6.06
CA THR A 219 8.63 5.19 7.23
C THR A 219 10.06 4.80 6.90
N ALA A 220 10.30 3.87 5.96
CA ALA A 220 11.65 3.55 5.48
C ALA A 220 12.34 4.77 4.89
N ALA A 221 11.64 5.59 4.09
CA ALA A 221 12.19 6.85 3.61
C ALA A 221 12.39 7.87 4.74
N ALA A 222 11.47 7.95 5.71
CA ALA A 222 11.58 8.86 6.85
C ALA A 222 12.76 8.54 7.78
N CYS A 223 13.02 7.25 8.02
CA CYS A 223 14.09 6.78 8.90
C CYS A 223 15.38 6.37 8.17
N ARG A 224 15.42 6.50 6.84
CA ARG A 224 16.53 6.07 5.97
C ARG A 224 16.89 4.60 6.15
N ALA A 225 15.88 3.74 6.24
CA ALA A 225 16.05 2.30 6.36
C ALA A 225 16.77 1.72 5.12
N LYS A 226 17.47 0.60 5.35
CA LYS A 226 18.13 -0.10 4.25
C LYS A 226 17.10 -0.81 3.37
N LYS A 227 17.45 -1.05 2.10
CA LYS A 227 16.55 -1.70 1.12
C LYS A 227 16.20 -3.13 1.54
N GLU A 228 17.16 -3.81 2.17
CA GLU A 228 17.00 -5.15 2.72
C GLU A 228 16.02 -5.16 3.91
N GLU A 229 16.02 -4.11 4.74
CA GLU A 229 15.10 -3.98 5.88
C GLU A 229 13.66 -3.78 5.39
N LEU A 230 13.48 -2.92 4.37
CA LEU A 230 12.19 -2.73 3.72
C LEU A 230 11.71 -4.01 3.02
N SER A 231 12.60 -4.70 2.30
CA SER A 231 12.29 -5.98 1.64
C SER A 231 11.85 -7.04 2.65
N LEU A 232 12.55 -7.14 3.79
CA LEU A 232 12.19 -8.07 4.87
C LEU A 232 10.82 -7.74 5.48
N ALA A 233 10.55 -6.47 5.77
CA ALA A 233 9.27 -6.03 6.32
C ALA A 233 8.10 -6.36 5.37
N ILE A 234 8.24 -6.05 4.08
CA ILE A 234 7.22 -6.37 3.06
C ILE A 234 7.01 -7.88 2.94
N GLY A 235 8.10 -8.68 2.99
CA GLY A 235 8.00 -10.14 2.95
C GLY A 235 7.21 -10.71 4.12
N LEU A 236 7.47 -10.22 5.35
CA LEU A 236 6.70 -10.59 6.54
C LEU A 236 5.23 -10.16 6.41
N SER A 237 5.00 -8.92 5.95
CA SER A 237 3.68 -8.35 5.72
C SER A 237 2.81 -9.20 4.83
N MET A 238 3.35 -9.59 3.67
CA MET A 238 2.64 -10.40 2.71
C MET A 238 2.34 -11.80 3.24
N ALA A 239 3.30 -12.43 3.94
CA ALA A 239 3.08 -13.75 4.53
C ALA A 239 1.91 -13.75 5.53
N PHE A 240 1.85 -12.77 6.42
CA PHE A 240 0.75 -12.63 7.38
C PHE A 240 -0.56 -12.20 6.71
N THR A 241 -0.50 -11.30 5.72
CA THR A 241 -1.67 -10.84 4.95
C THR A 241 -2.42 -12.02 4.31
N VAL A 242 -1.71 -12.95 3.67
CA VAL A 242 -2.31 -14.15 3.06
C VAL A 242 -3.04 -14.98 4.12
N VAL A 243 -2.39 -15.22 5.27
CA VAL A 243 -2.99 -15.99 6.37
C VAL A 243 -4.25 -15.29 6.89
N MET A 244 -4.18 -13.99 7.16
CA MET A 244 -5.31 -13.23 7.70
C MET A 244 -6.48 -13.13 6.72
N MET A 245 -6.21 -12.92 5.43
CA MET A 245 -7.24 -12.90 4.39
C MET A 245 -8.06 -14.19 4.35
N LEU A 246 -7.43 -15.34 4.59
CA LEU A 246 -8.09 -16.64 4.57
C LEU A 246 -8.73 -17.00 5.92
N VAL A 247 -8.10 -16.64 7.03
CA VAL A 247 -8.52 -17.05 8.39
C VAL A 247 -9.58 -16.11 8.98
N MET A 248 -9.51 -14.80 8.69
CA MET A 248 -10.42 -13.84 9.33
C MET A 248 -11.89 -14.02 8.90
N PRO A 249 -12.24 -14.17 7.61
CA PRO A 249 -13.65 -14.37 7.23
C PRO A 249 -14.34 -15.55 7.94
N PRO A 250 -13.78 -16.78 7.96
CA PRO A 250 -14.42 -17.89 8.69
C PRO A 250 -14.42 -17.67 10.20
N ALA A 251 -13.39 -17.05 10.78
CA ALA A 251 -13.37 -16.73 12.21
C ALA A 251 -14.48 -15.73 12.61
N ILE A 252 -14.73 -14.72 11.78
CA ILE A 252 -15.79 -13.72 11.97
C ILE A 252 -17.17 -14.38 11.90
N ARG A 253 -17.39 -15.26 10.90
CA ARG A 253 -18.62 -16.04 10.79
C ARG A 253 -18.84 -16.96 12.00
N ALA A 254 -17.79 -17.64 12.46
CA ALA A 254 -17.87 -18.52 13.62
C ALA A 254 -18.18 -17.79 14.94
N MET A 255 -17.72 -16.54 15.08
CA MET A 255 -18.04 -15.69 16.24
C MET A 255 -19.41 -15.01 16.15
N GLY A 256 -20.11 -15.11 15.01
CA GLY A 256 -21.41 -14.46 14.80
C GLY A 256 -21.33 -12.93 14.87
N LEU A 257 -20.20 -12.33 14.48
CA LEU A 257 -20.03 -10.87 14.54
C LEU A 257 -20.89 -10.17 13.48
N PRO A 258 -21.49 -9.01 13.81
CA PRO A 258 -22.21 -8.21 12.82
C PRO A 258 -21.32 -7.83 11.62
N PRO A 259 -21.86 -7.76 10.38
CA PRO A 259 -21.09 -7.45 9.18
C PRO A 259 -20.25 -6.17 9.27
N ALA A 260 -20.77 -5.12 9.91
CA ALA A 260 -20.04 -3.87 10.14
C ALA A 260 -18.82 -4.07 11.06
N VAL A 261 -18.97 -4.84 12.16
CA VAL A 261 -17.86 -5.13 13.09
C VAL A 261 -16.82 -6.02 12.41
N GLY A 262 -17.26 -7.06 11.70
CA GLY A 262 -16.37 -7.96 10.94
C GLY A 262 -15.61 -7.22 9.84
N GLY A 263 -16.31 -6.39 9.07
CA GLY A 263 -15.71 -5.53 8.06
C GLY A 263 -14.71 -4.56 8.66
N ALA A 264 -15.06 -3.91 9.78
CA ALA A 264 -14.16 -3.00 10.48
C ALA A 264 -12.87 -3.69 10.96
N TRP A 265 -12.99 -4.91 11.47
CA TRP A 265 -11.86 -5.69 11.94
C TRP A 265 -10.93 -6.11 10.79
N ILE A 266 -11.48 -6.60 9.67
CA ILE A 266 -10.72 -6.89 8.44
C ILE A 266 -10.01 -5.64 7.93
N GLY A 267 -10.75 -4.54 7.79
CA GLY A 267 -10.24 -3.27 7.26
C GLY A 267 -9.11 -2.70 8.11
N GLY A 268 -9.17 -2.85 9.43
CA GLY A 268 -8.15 -2.34 10.34
C GLY A 268 -6.88 -3.18 10.45
N THR A 269 -6.90 -4.47 10.04
CA THR A 269 -5.83 -5.42 10.35
C THR A 269 -5.17 -6.10 9.14
N ILE A 270 -5.87 -6.26 8.01
CA ILE A 270 -5.26 -6.86 6.81
C ILE A 270 -4.41 -5.82 6.09
N ASP A 271 -3.12 -6.09 5.91
CA ASP A 271 -2.12 -5.11 5.45
C ASP A 271 -1.97 -5.00 3.93
N SER A 272 -3.06 -5.26 3.21
CA SER A 272 -3.15 -5.08 1.75
C SER A 272 -4.56 -4.67 1.34
N THR A 273 -4.69 -3.57 0.60
CA THR A 273 -5.99 -3.10 0.11
C THR A 273 -6.71 -4.13 -0.76
N GLY A 274 -5.96 -4.90 -1.57
CA GLY A 274 -6.54 -5.97 -2.38
C GLY A 274 -7.07 -7.13 -1.53
N ALA A 275 -6.28 -7.55 -0.54
CA ALA A 275 -6.67 -8.63 0.38
C ALA A 275 -7.84 -8.23 1.29
N VAL A 276 -7.91 -6.97 1.72
CA VAL A 276 -9.07 -6.40 2.44
C VAL A 276 -10.33 -6.50 1.60
N GLY A 277 -10.27 -6.10 0.32
CA GLY A 277 -11.41 -6.20 -0.59
C GLY A 277 -11.84 -7.65 -0.80
N ALA A 278 -10.89 -8.56 -1.02
CA ALA A 278 -11.18 -9.99 -1.16
C ALA A 278 -11.81 -10.59 0.11
N ALA A 279 -11.21 -10.38 1.27
CA ALA A 279 -11.71 -10.88 2.55
C ALA A 279 -13.07 -10.27 2.94
N GLY A 280 -13.28 -8.98 2.64
CA GLY A 280 -14.57 -8.31 2.80
C GLY A 280 -15.65 -8.91 1.91
N ALA A 281 -15.34 -9.18 0.64
CA ALA A 281 -16.27 -9.83 -0.29
C ALA A 281 -16.61 -11.27 0.13
N LEU A 282 -15.65 -12.00 0.72
CA LEU A 282 -15.90 -13.34 1.29
C LEU A 282 -16.83 -13.31 2.52
N LEU A 283 -16.97 -12.17 3.19
CA LEU A 283 -17.93 -11.97 4.27
C LEU A 283 -19.29 -11.48 3.79
N SER A 284 -19.33 -10.66 2.74
CA SER A 284 -20.58 -10.24 2.10
C SER A 284 -21.40 -11.46 1.65
N GLY A 285 -22.72 -11.37 1.77
CA GLY A 285 -23.68 -12.39 1.34
C GLY A 285 -24.66 -11.85 0.31
N ASP A 286 -25.62 -12.66 -0.13
CA ASP A 286 -26.61 -12.27 -1.15
C ASP A 286 -27.43 -11.04 -0.70
N GLY A 287 -27.01 -9.85 -1.15
CA GLY A 287 -27.65 -8.56 -0.92
C GLY A 287 -27.08 -7.69 0.20
N ASP A 288 -26.06 -8.14 0.96
CA ASP A 288 -25.42 -7.33 2.02
C ASP A 288 -23.91 -7.15 1.79
N ASP A 289 -23.56 -5.94 1.31
CA ASP A 289 -22.18 -5.50 1.08
C ASP A 289 -21.57 -4.72 2.27
N THR A 290 -22.27 -4.66 3.41
CA THR A 290 -21.84 -3.86 4.58
C THR A 290 -20.43 -4.22 5.03
N ALA A 291 -20.06 -5.51 5.05
CA ALA A 291 -18.74 -5.95 5.44
C ALA A 291 -17.65 -5.44 4.49
N LEU A 292 -17.85 -5.58 3.18
CA LEU A 292 -16.92 -5.11 2.14
C LEU A 292 -16.76 -3.59 2.18
N VAL A 293 -17.87 -2.86 2.23
CA VAL A 293 -17.88 -1.38 2.26
C VAL A 293 -17.17 -0.90 3.52
N THR A 294 -17.49 -1.48 4.68
CA THR A 294 -16.85 -1.10 5.96
C THR A 294 -15.35 -1.41 5.96
N ALA A 295 -14.95 -2.60 5.48
CA ALA A 295 -13.56 -3.01 5.45
C ALA A 295 -12.70 -2.12 4.55
N THR A 296 -13.15 -1.89 3.32
CA THR A 296 -12.46 -1.02 2.37
C THR A 296 -12.44 0.43 2.87
N THR A 297 -13.50 0.88 3.53
CA THR A 297 -13.59 2.20 4.15
C THR A 297 -12.57 2.38 5.26
N ILE A 298 -12.51 1.48 6.25
CA ILE A 298 -11.54 1.60 7.36
C ILE A 298 -10.11 1.55 6.84
N LYS A 299 -9.82 0.69 5.86
CA LYS A 299 -8.47 0.64 5.27
C LYS A 299 -8.12 1.95 4.57
N MET A 300 -9.08 2.57 3.85
CA MET A 300 -8.86 3.87 3.24
C MET A 300 -8.60 4.96 4.29
N ILE A 301 -9.27 4.94 5.44
CA ILE A 301 -9.01 5.86 6.56
C ILE A 301 -7.58 5.67 7.09
N GLN A 302 -7.12 4.42 7.25
CA GLN A 302 -5.73 4.16 7.66
C GLN A 302 -4.71 4.67 6.63
N ASN A 303 -5.01 4.61 5.33
CA ASN A 303 -4.13 5.17 4.29
C ASN A 303 -3.94 6.70 4.45
N VAL A 304 -4.93 7.41 4.99
CA VAL A 304 -4.81 8.85 5.28
C VAL A 304 -3.75 9.13 6.34
N LEU A 305 -3.59 8.22 7.31
CA LEU A 305 -2.62 8.34 8.40
C LEU A 305 -1.16 8.25 7.94
N ILE A 306 -0.88 7.74 6.74
CA ILE A 306 0.48 7.56 6.23
C ILE A 306 1.27 8.87 6.28
N GLY A 307 0.66 9.99 5.87
CA GLY A 307 1.33 11.30 5.88
C GLY A 307 1.71 11.76 7.29
N VAL A 308 0.78 11.60 8.24
CA VAL A 308 0.97 11.96 9.64
C VAL A 308 2.04 11.08 10.28
N VAL A 309 1.97 9.77 10.08
CA VAL A 309 2.94 8.80 10.59
C VAL A 309 4.32 9.03 10.00
N ALA A 310 4.43 9.25 8.69
CA ALA A 310 5.72 9.52 8.04
C ALA A 310 6.38 10.79 8.58
N PHE A 311 5.59 11.86 8.79
CA PHE A 311 6.07 13.09 9.40
C PHE A 311 6.48 12.89 10.87
N ALA A 312 5.67 12.19 11.67
CA ALA A 312 5.97 11.89 13.07
C ALA A 312 7.22 11.02 13.21
N VAL A 313 7.37 10.00 12.36
CA VAL A 313 8.58 9.15 12.33
C VAL A 313 9.80 9.95 11.90
N ALA A 314 9.70 10.79 10.86
CA ALA A 314 10.81 11.64 10.42
C ALA A 314 11.27 12.59 11.54
N THR A 315 10.33 13.27 12.19
CA THR A 315 10.63 14.19 13.30
C THR A 315 11.24 13.45 14.50
N TYR A 316 10.67 12.30 14.88
CA TYR A 316 11.23 11.44 15.94
C TYR A 316 12.64 10.94 15.61
N TRP A 317 12.89 10.54 14.36
CA TRP A 317 14.21 10.03 13.94
C TRP A 317 15.30 11.08 14.09
N VAL A 318 14.99 12.30 13.62
CA VAL A 318 15.91 13.44 13.65
C VAL A 318 16.19 13.90 15.07
N THR A 319 15.16 13.90 15.93
CA THR A 319 15.26 14.49 17.27
C THR A 319 15.74 13.51 18.34
N ALA A 320 15.38 12.23 18.25
CA ALA A 320 15.57 11.27 19.33
C ALA A 320 16.54 10.12 19.00
N ILE A 321 16.59 9.64 17.75
CA ILE A 321 17.38 8.45 17.37
C ILE A 321 18.76 8.82 16.82
N ASP A 322 18.84 9.79 15.92
CA ASP A 322 20.11 10.26 15.37
C ASP A 322 20.36 11.77 15.58
N PRO A 323 20.55 12.21 16.85
CA PRO A 323 20.88 13.60 17.14
C PRO A 323 22.32 13.98 16.74
N LYS A 324 23.15 13.05 16.25
CA LYS A 324 24.61 13.25 16.07
C LYS A 324 25.10 13.23 14.61
N ALA A 325 24.30 12.83 13.61
CA ALA A 325 24.62 13.01 12.19
C ALA A 325 24.54 14.49 11.71
N SER A 326 24.96 15.43 12.55
CA SER A 326 25.07 16.86 12.23
C SER A 326 26.39 17.09 11.47
N PRO A 327 26.39 17.66 10.26
CA PRO A 327 27.62 18.09 9.61
C PRO A 327 28.09 19.43 10.22
N GLN A 328 28.42 19.43 11.53
CA GLN A 328 29.25 20.44 12.23
C GLN A 328 29.33 20.16 13.75
N ARG A 329 29.73 18.95 14.12
CA ARG A 329 30.49 18.73 15.36
C ARG A 329 31.81 18.06 14.99
N GLU A 330 32.59 18.74 14.15
CA GLU A 330 34.02 18.52 14.22
C GLU A 330 34.46 18.99 15.61
N SER A 331 34.90 18.03 16.40
CA SER A 331 35.86 18.21 17.46
C SER A 331 37.04 19.05 16.94
N GLY A 332 36.93 20.37 17.03
CA GLY A 332 38.06 21.26 17.15
C GLY A 332 38.37 21.42 18.62
N GLU A 333 39.41 20.75 19.11
CA GLU A 333 40.15 21.21 20.27
C GLU A 333 40.52 22.68 20.03
N GLY A 334 39.89 23.61 20.74
CA GLY A 334 40.24 25.04 20.67
C GLY A 334 39.10 26.05 20.48
N ALA A 335 37.86 25.76 20.87
CA ALA A 335 36.81 26.79 20.91
C ALA A 335 36.84 27.54 22.26
N THR A 336 37.34 28.77 22.21
CA THR A 336 37.35 29.75 23.29
C THR A 336 35.94 30.07 23.80
N GLU A 337 35.88 30.26 25.12
CA GLU A 337 34.70 30.24 26.00
C GLU A 337 33.72 31.42 25.84
N ASN A 338 33.73 32.16 24.72
CA ASN A 338 32.92 33.37 24.57
C ASN A 338 32.29 33.47 23.18
N SER A 339 31.12 32.84 23.00
CA SER A 339 30.14 33.27 21.99
C SER A 339 28.71 32.99 22.44
N PRO A 340 27.77 33.94 22.27
CA PRO A 340 26.43 33.87 22.84
C PRO A 340 25.50 32.98 21.99
N ASP A 341 25.75 31.66 21.94
CA ASP A 341 25.02 30.74 21.05
C ASP A 341 23.80 30.06 21.72
N SER A 342 23.37 30.55 22.89
CA SER A 342 22.15 30.07 23.57
C SER A 342 20.84 30.54 22.89
N ARG A 343 20.90 31.35 21.82
CA ARG A 343 19.73 31.85 21.06
C ARG A 343 19.34 31.00 19.83
N ARG A 344 20.03 29.88 19.57
CA ARG A 344 19.67 28.93 18.48
C ARG A 344 18.73 27.80 18.92
N GLY A 345 18.09 27.91 20.10
CA GLY A 345 17.36 26.80 20.75
C GLY A 345 16.13 26.25 20.01
N LEU A 346 15.45 27.03 19.17
CA LEU A 346 14.27 26.58 18.40
C LEU A 346 14.45 26.77 16.88
N ALA A 347 14.97 27.91 16.44
CA ALA A 347 15.19 28.17 15.01
C ALA A 347 16.26 27.25 14.41
N GLY A 348 17.31 26.90 15.18
CA GLY A 348 18.31 25.92 14.77
C GLY A 348 17.73 24.51 14.68
N ALA A 349 16.90 24.12 15.66
CA ALA A 349 16.22 22.83 15.68
C ALA A 349 15.21 22.69 14.52
N LEU A 350 14.43 23.74 14.23
CA LEU A 350 13.50 23.78 13.10
C LEU A 350 14.23 23.75 11.76
N ALA A 351 15.36 24.44 11.64
CA ALA A 351 16.20 24.39 10.45
C ALA A 351 16.80 22.98 10.25
N GLU A 352 17.20 22.30 11.32
CA GLU A 352 17.73 20.92 11.26
C GLU A 352 16.64 19.90 10.91
N ILE A 353 15.45 20.01 11.51
CA ILE A 353 14.27 19.22 11.13
C ILE A 353 13.95 19.45 9.66
N TRP A 354 13.95 20.71 9.21
CA TRP A 354 13.71 21.04 7.81
C TRP A 354 14.75 20.39 6.92
N LEU A 355 16.05 20.54 7.19
CA LEU A 355 17.10 19.97 6.35
C LEU A 355 17.04 18.44 6.24
N ARG A 356 16.63 17.75 7.31
CA ARG A 356 16.63 16.29 7.38
C ARG A 356 15.32 15.63 6.93
N MET A 357 14.20 16.34 7.04
CA MET A 357 12.88 15.83 6.63
C MET A 357 12.87 15.52 5.13
N PRO A 358 12.46 14.30 4.73
CA PRO A 358 12.33 13.97 3.32
C PRO A 358 11.37 14.91 2.60
N LYS A 359 11.84 15.60 1.55
CA LYS A 359 11.07 16.69 0.91
C LYS A 359 9.89 16.17 0.11
N PHE A 360 9.88 14.90 -0.27
CA PHE A 360 8.74 14.29 -0.94
C PHE A 360 7.47 14.26 -0.07
N ILE A 361 7.61 14.27 1.27
CA ILE A 361 6.46 14.33 2.21
C ILE A 361 5.67 15.62 1.99
N LEU A 362 6.34 16.73 1.66
CA LEU A 362 5.68 17.99 1.32
C LEU A 362 4.89 17.87 0.02
N GLY A 363 5.39 17.12 -0.96
CA GLY A 363 4.64 16.82 -2.19
C GLY A 363 3.41 15.96 -1.93
N PHE A 364 3.54 14.92 -1.09
CA PHE A 364 2.40 14.10 -0.65
C PHE A 364 1.33 14.96 0.04
N LEU A 365 1.72 15.75 1.05
CA LEU A 365 0.79 16.58 1.81
C LEU A 365 0.19 17.70 0.96
N GLY A 366 1.00 18.32 0.10
CA GLY A 366 0.56 19.31 -0.86
C GLY A 366 -0.47 18.75 -1.84
N ALA A 367 -0.22 17.57 -2.41
CA ALA A 367 -1.18 16.89 -3.28
C ALA A 367 -2.49 16.59 -2.55
N SER A 368 -2.42 16.07 -1.32
CA SER A 368 -3.60 15.80 -0.48
C SER A 368 -4.43 17.05 -0.20
N ILE A 369 -3.78 18.15 0.20
CA ILE A 369 -4.47 19.43 0.46
C ILE A 369 -5.10 19.97 -0.84
N VAL A 370 -4.35 20.02 -1.93
CA VAL A 370 -4.84 20.56 -3.21
C VAL A 370 -6.02 19.76 -3.73
N PHE A 371 -5.95 18.43 -3.71
CA PHE A 371 -7.05 17.58 -4.17
C PHE A 371 -8.26 17.61 -3.23
N SER A 372 -8.05 17.76 -1.92
CA SER A 372 -9.14 17.95 -0.96
C SER A 372 -9.87 19.27 -1.21
N LEU A 373 -9.12 20.37 -1.36
CA LEU A 373 -9.68 21.67 -1.68
C LEU A 373 -10.38 21.68 -3.05
N LEU A 374 -9.81 20.99 -4.05
CA LEU A 374 -10.44 20.84 -5.36
C LEU A 374 -11.77 20.08 -5.25
N SER A 375 -11.81 19.02 -4.45
CA SER A 375 -13.00 18.21 -4.21
C SER A 375 -14.13 19.01 -3.55
N GLU A 376 -13.79 19.88 -2.59
CA GLU A 376 -14.77 20.61 -1.77
C GLU A 376 -15.18 21.96 -2.34
N LEU A 377 -14.25 22.72 -2.92
CA LEU A 377 -14.49 24.11 -3.36
C LEU A 377 -15.05 24.20 -4.78
N HIS A 378 -14.81 23.20 -5.62
CA HIS A 378 -15.27 23.21 -7.00
C HIS A 378 -16.63 22.48 -7.12
N PRO A 379 -17.64 23.04 -7.80
CA PRO A 379 -18.97 22.39 -7.94
C PRO A 379 -18.93 20.99 -8.57
N GLN A 380 -17.94 20.72 -9.44
CA GLN A 380 -17.68 19.40 -10.04
C GLN A 380 -16.42 18.74 -9.46
N GLY A 381 -15.95 19.20 -8.30
CA GLY A 381 -14.69 18.81 -7.68
C GLY A 381 -14.55 17.31 -7.46
N GLU A 382 -15.57 16.68 -6.85
CA GLU A 382 -15.57 15.24 -6.60
C GLU A 382 -15.46 14.41 -7.89
N ALA A 383 -16.18 14.81 -8.95
CA ALA A 383 -16.12 14.14 -10.24
C ALA A 383 -14.73 14.27 -10.88
N ILE A 384 -14.16 15.49 -10.90
CA ILE A 384 -12.82 15.76 -11.45
C ILE A 384 -11.76 14.95 -10.71
N VAL A 385 -11.81 14.95 -9.37
CA VAL A 385 -10.88 14.21 -8.51
C VAL A 385 -11.04 12.70 -8.74
N GLY A 386 -12.26 12.19 -8.75
CA GLY A 386 -12.56 10.78 -9.01
C GLY A 386 -12.06 10.31 -10.39
N ALA A 387 -12.29 11.09 -11.43
CA ALA A 387 -11.81 10.81 -12.79
C ALA A 387 -10.28 10.90 -12.89
N THR A 388 -9.66 11.86 -12.21
CA THR A 388 -8.18 12.01 -12.15
C THR A 388 -7.53 10.81 -11.48
N ILE A 389 -8.09 10.35 -10.36
CA ILE A 389 -7.60 9.21 -9.59
C ILE A 389 -7.76 7.92 -10.40
N SER A 390 -8.99 7.59 -10.76
CA SER A 390 -9.34 6.32 -11.40
C SER A 390 -8.81 6.19 -12.83
N GLY A 391 -8.61 7.32 -13.53
CA GLY A 391 -8.23 7.33 -14.93
C GLY A 391 -6.73 7.29 -15.20
N ALA A 392 -5.89 7.81 -14.30
CA ALA A 392 -4.45 7.92 -14.57
C ALA A 392 -3.58 7.70 -13.34
N THR A 393 -3.81 8.48 -12.29
CA THR A 393 -2.83 8.61 -11.19
C THR A 393 -2.74 7.33 -10.36
N LYS A 394 -3.85 6.61 -10.14
CA LYS A 394 -3.84 5.29 -9.48
C LYS A 394 -2.99 4.27 -10.26
N THR A 395 -3.15 4.22 -11.59
CA THR A 395 -2.40 3.32 -12.46
C THR A 395 -0.92 3.67 -12.50
N LEU A 396 -0.59 4.95 -12.70
CA LEU A 396 0.79 5.43 -12.72
C LEU A 396 1.50 5.20 -11.39
N ARG A 397 0.80 5.44 -10.27
CA ARG A 397 1.29 5.12 -8.93
C ARG A 397 1.60 3.63 -8.77
N GLY A 398 0.67 2.76 -9.19
CA GLY A 398 0.88 1.31 -9.16
C GLY A 398 2.13 0.90 -9.93
N TRP A 399 2.35 1.47 -11.11
CA TRP A 399 3.57 1.22 -11.89
C TRP A 399 4.83 1.78 -11.21
N CYS A 400 4.78 2.99 -10.63
CA CYS A 400 5.89 3.55 -9.85
C CYS A 400 6.29 2.62 -8.71
N PHE A 401 5.31 2.11 -7.95
CA PHE A 401 5.57 1.15 -6.88
C PHE A 401 6.11 -0.18 -7.42
N ALA A 402 5.55 -0.73 -8.50
CA ALA A 402 6.07 -1.96 -9.10
C ALA A 402 7.53 -1.82 -9.57
N LEU A 403 7.89 -0.69 -10.20
CA LEU A 403 9.27 -0.36 -10.57
C LEU A 403 10.19 -0.22 -9.34
N ALA A 404 9.69 0.40 -8.28
CA ALA A 404 10.41 0.52 -7.02
C ALA A 404 10.69 -0.85 -6.40
N PHE A 405 9.68 -1.73 -6.30
CA PHE A 405 9.84 -3.08 -5.75
C PHE A 405 10.74 -3.98 -6.60
N ALA A 406 10.63 -3.90 -7.92
CA ALA A 406 11.52 -4.59 -8.83
C ALA A 406 12.97 -4.13 -8.62
N SER A 407 13.18 -2.82 -8.46
CA SER A 407 14.49 -2.24 -8.15
C SER A 407 15.01 -2.67 -6.78
N ILE A 408 14.16 -2.70 -5.75
CA ILE A 408 14.49 -3.21 -4.41
C ILE A 408 14.97 -4.65 -4.50
N GLY A 409 14.21 -5.54 -5.19
CA GLY A 409 14.60 -6.93 -5.38
C GLY A 409 15.98 -7.05 -6.05
N LEU A 410 16.21 -6.29 -7.12
CA LEU A 410 17.49 -6.26 -7.83
C LEU A 410 18.66 -5.79 -6.95
N GLU A 411 18.42 -4.89 -6.00
CA GLU A 411 19.47 -4.38 -5.10
C GLU A 411 19.68 -5.24 -3.86
N THR A 412 18.70 -6.07 -3.49
CA THR A 412 18.71 -6.86 -2.26
C THR A 412 19.60 -8.09 -2.38
N ASN A 413 20.41 -8.35 -1.36
CA ASN A 413 21.27 -9.54 -1.26
C ASN A 413 20.82 -10.47 -0.13
N PHE A 414 20.59 -11.76 -0.45
CA PHE A 414 20.16 -12.76 0.54
C PHE A 414 21.11 -12.90 1.72
N ARG A 415 22.42 -12.71 1.52
CA ARG A 415 23.41 -12.77 2.62
C ARG A 415 23.21 -11.66 3.64
N GLN A 416 22.73 -10.49 3.19
CA GLN A 416 22.45 -9.37 4.08
C GLN A 416 21.11 -9.55 4.82
N LEU A 417 20.13 -10.20 4.20
CA LEU A 417 18.88 -10.62 4.84
C LEU A 417 19.08 -11.74 5.87
N ALA A 418 20.09 -12.59 5.67
CA ALA A 418 20.34 -13.76 6.53
C ALA A 418 20.64 -13.38 7.99
N GLY A 419 21.28 -12.24 8.26
CA GLY A 419 21.54 -11.79 9.63
C GLY A 419 20.23 -11.52 10.40
N PRO A 420 19.41 -10.56 9.95
CA PRO A 420 18.09 -10.28 10.55
C PRO A 420 17.19 -11.52 10.63
N LEU A 421 17.14 -12.35 9.59
CA LEU A 421 16.36 -13.60 9.58
C LEU A 421 16.86 -14.61 10.62
N ARG A 422 18.17 -14.78 10.76
CA ARG A 422 18.77 -15.69 11.77
C ARG A 422 18.44 -15.29 13.20
N SER A 423 18.25 -13.99 13.45
CA SER A 423 17.87 -13.53 14.79
C SER A 423 16.45 -13.92 15.20
N GLY A 424 15.56 -14.17 14.22
CA GLY A 424 14.12 -14.41 14.44
C GLY A 424 13.34 -13.22 15.03
N LYS A 425 14.03 -12.18 15.53
CA LYS A 425 13.43 -11.02 16.21
C LYS A 425 12.40 -10.27 15.36
N PRO A 426 12.63 -10.00 14.05
CA PRO A 426 11.63 -9.32 13.23
C PRO A 426 10.34 -10.12 13.09
N LEU A 427 10.44 -11.45 12.98
CA LEU A 427 9.26 -12.33 12.92
C LEU A 427 8.50 -12.34 14.24
N VAL A 428 9.21 -12.43 15.38
CA VAL A 428 8.59 -12.37 16.72
C VAL A 428 7.91 -11.02 16.94
N LEU A 429 8.55 -9.92 16.54
CA LEU A 429 7.96 -8.59 16.60
C LEU A 429 6.68 -8.52 15.78
N TYR A 430 6.73 -9.02 14.54
CA TYR A 430 5.57 -9.05 13.63
C TYR A 430 4.43 -9.87 14.23
N ALA A 431 4.70 -11.10 14.68
CA ALA A 431 3.68 -11.98 15.24
C ALA A 431 3.04 -11.39 16.51
N CYS A 432 3.84 -10.88 17.45
CA CYS A 432 3.33 -10.30 18.70
C CYS A 432 2.57 -9.00 18.44
N GLY A 433 3.12 -8.12 17.60
CA GLY A 433 2.50 -6.85 17.25
C GLY A 433 1.23 -7.02 16.44
N GLN A 434 1.19 -7.98 15.51
CA GLN A 434 -0.03 -8.30 14.77
C GLN A 434 -1.10 -8.93 15.65
N SER A 435 -0.71 -9.74 16.65
CA SER A 435 -1.64 -10.25 17.64
C SER A 435 -2.25 -9.12 18.48
N LEU A 436 -1.43 -8.16 18.92
CA LEU A 436 -1.90 -6.95 19.59
C LEU A 436 -2.85 -6.15 18.69
N ASN A 437 -2.49 -5.96 17.41
CA ASN A 437 -3.31 -5.24 16.44
C ASN A 437 -4.67 -5.92 16.22
N LEU A 438 -4.69 -7.26 16.07
CA LEU A 438 -5.90 -8.05 15.93
C LEU A 438 -6.83 -7.87 17.13
N VAL A 439 -6.32 -8.03 18.36
CA VAL A 439 -7.12 -7.92 19.58
C VAL A 439 -7.63 -6.49 19.78
N LEU A 440 -6.75 -5.50 19.64
CA LEU A 440 -7.11 -4.10 19.87
C LEU A 440 -8.09 -3.59 18.81
N THR A 441 -7.90 -3.97 17.53
CA THR A 441 -8.83 -3.60 16.46
C THR A 441 -10.18 -4.26 16.68
N LEU A 442 -10.24 -5.54 17.07
CA LEU A 442 -11.52 -6.20 17.35
C LEU A 442 -12.25 -5.50 18.50
N ALA A 443 -11.56 -5.19 19.60
CA ALA A 443 -12.13 -4.49 20.73
C ALA A 443 -12.67 -3.11 20.33
N MET A 444 -11.92 -2.34 19.53
CA MET A 444 -12.38 -1.04 19.05
C MET A 444 -13.49 -1.14 18.01
N ALA A 445 -13.44 -2.10 17.09
CA ALA A 445 -14.49 -2.35 16.12
C ALA A 445 -15.81 -2.70 16.83
N TRP A 446 -15.75 -3.58 17.83
CA TRP A 446 -16.90 -3.94 18.65
C TRP A 446 -17.43 -2.75 19.45
N LEU A 447 -16.56 -1.95 20.08
CA LEU A 447 -16.97 -0.76 20.82
C LEU A 447 -17.65 0.27 19.91
N MET A 448 -17.05 0.60 18.77
CA MET A 448 -17.55 1.65 17.88
C MET A 448 -18.78 1.20 17.09
N PHE A 449 -18.75 0.05 16.44
CA PHE A 449 -19.83 -0.41 15.55
C PHE A 449 -20.84 -1.33 16.23
N GLY A 450 -20.53 -1.87 17.41
CA GLY A 450 -21.44 -2.72 18.18
C GLY A 450 -22.16 -1.99 19.31
N VAL A 451 -21.50 -1.03 19.98
CA VAL A 451 -22.02 -0.40 21.21
C VAL A 451 -22.33 1.08 21.04
N LEU A 452 -21.38 1.89 20.57
CA LEU A 452 -21.52 3.35 20.52
C LEU A 452 -22.30 3.82 19.29
N TYR A 453 -22.09 3.17 18.15
CA TYR A 453 -22.77 3.44 16.89
C TYR A 453 -23.28 2.12 16.28
N PRO A 454 -24.20 1.39 16.96
CA PRO A 454 -24.79 0.20 16.38
C PRO A 454 -25.47 0.58 15.05
N PRO A 455 -25.29 -0.19 13.96
CA PRO A 455 -26.01 0.05 12.73
C PRO A 455 -27.51 0.03 13.06
N ALA A 456 -28.26 1.00 12.54
CA ALA A 456 -29.70 1.04 12.71
C ALA A 456 -30.25 -0.32 12.25
N VAL A 457 -30.90 -1.04 13.15
CA VAL A 457 -31.63 -2.26 12.81
C VAL A 457 -32.58 -1.85 11.70
N SER A 458 -32.41 -2.37 10.49
CA SER A 458 -33.54 -2.38 9.58
C SER A 458 -34.56 -3.29 10.25
N GLU A 459 -35.47 -2.69 10.99
CA GLU A 459 -36.80 -3.27 11.13
C GLU A 459 -37.33 -3.35 9.70
N ALA A 460 -36.98 -4.42 8.98
CA ALA A 460 -37.90 -4.95 8.01
C ALA A 460 -39.20 -5.12 8.80
N PRO A 461 -40.30 -4.44 8.42
CA PRO A 461 -41.56 -4.69 9.09
C PRO A 461 -41.77 -6.20 9.03
N VAL A 462 -41.92 -6.81 10.21
CA VAL A 462 -42.44 -8.16 10.32
C VAL A 462 -43.75 -8.12 9.54
N ALA A 463 -43.72 -8.61 8.31
CA ALA A 463 -44.91 -8.82 7.53
C ALA A 463 -45.74 -9.78 8.37
N THR A 464 -46.73 -9.22 9.05
CA THR A 464 -47.83 -9.97 9.65
C THR A 464 -48.32 -10.91 8.57
N ALA A 465 -48.29 -12.21 8.91
CA ALA A 465 -48.83 -13.26 8.08
C ALA A 465 -50.22 -12.85 7.59
N ASP A 466 -50.35 -12.58 6.30
CA ASP A 466 -51.61 -12.60 5.60
C ASP A 466 -51.37 -13.10 4.16
N GLU A 467 -52.24 -14.04 3.79
CA GLU A 467 -52.39 -14.86 2.58
C GLU A 467 -51.84 -14.21 1.29
N SER A 468 -50.96 -14.80 0.48
CA SER A 468 -51.12 -16.06 -0.26
C SER A 468 -49.91 -16.20 -1.21
N GLN A 469 -49.10 -17.24 -1.06
CA GLN A 469 -48.15 -17.69 -2.09
C GLN A 469 -48.25 -19.21 -2.23
N PRO A 470 -48.20 -19.76 -3.46
CA PRO A 470 -48.45 -21.18 -3.69
C PRO A 470 -47.34 -22.03 -3.09
N THR A 471 -47.75 -23.14 -2.47
CA THR A 471 -46.85 -24.12 -1.86
C THR A 471 -45.95 -24.79 -2.90
N LEU A 472 -44.72 -25.13 -2.49
CA LEU A 472 -43.64 -25.81 -3.24
C LEU A 472 -44.02 -27.13 -3.96
N ALA A 473 -45.27 -27.60 -3.84
CA ALA A 473 -45.80 -28.72 -4.62
C ALA A 473 -46.20 -28.34 -6.06
N GLU A 474 -46.35 -27.04 -6.39
CA GLU A 474 -46.80 -26.58 -7.72
C GLU A 474 -45.66 -26.15 -8.66
N ALA A 475 -44.40 -26.14 -8.21
CA ALA A 475 -43.24 -25.74 -9.02
C ALA A 475 -42.48 -26.91 -9.68
N GLY A 476 -42.90 -28.16 -9.50
CA GLY A 476 -42.34 -29.32 -10.22
C GLY A 476 -40.86 -29.62 -9.94
N VAL A 477 -40.30 -29.18 -8.81
CA VAL A 477 -38.91 -29.44 -8.43
C VAL A 477 -38.88 -30.56 -7.39
N ASP A 478 -38.25 -31.69 -7.75
CA ASP A 478 -38.04 -32.84 -6.88
C ASP A 478 -37.14 -32.48 -5.67
N PRO A 479 -37.63 -32.57 -4.42
CA PRO A 479 -36.88 -32.20 -3.22
C PRO A 479 -35.71 -33.14 -2.87
N SER A 480 -35.51 -34.24 -3.60
CA SER A 480 -34.44 -35.20 -3.32
C SER A 480 -33.06 -34.80 -3.88
N ALA A 481 -32.97 -33.75 -4.72
CA ALA A 481 -31.70 -33.31 -5.32
C ALA A 481 -30.83 -32.40 -4.42
N MET A 482 -31.28 -32.07 -3.19
CA MET A 482 -30.60 -31.09 -2.32
C MET A 482 -29.69 -31.70 -1.25
N PHE A 483 -29.55 -33.04 -1.21
CA PHE A 483 -28.69 -33.71 -0.24
C PHE A 483 -27.53 -34.44 -0.94
N TRP A 484 -26.35 -33.81 -0.88
CA TRP A 484 -25.08 -34.39 -1.29
C TRP A 484 -24.62 -35.47 -0.30
N THR A 485 -24.88 -36.73 -0.62
CA THR A 485 -24.06 -37.87 -0.18
C THR A 485 -23.90 -38.79 -1.37
N ASP A 486 -22.74 -38.74 -2.03
CA ASP A 486 -21.96 -39.92 -2.46
C ASP A 486 -20.91 -39.55 -3.52
N HIS A 487 -19.65 -39.67 -3.10
CA HIS A 487 -18.48 -39.67 -3.97
C HIS A 487 -18.31 -41.10 -4.55
N PRO A 488 -17.98 -41.25 -5.84
CA PRO A 488 -17.12 -42.36 -6.22
C PRO A 488 -15.85 -41.90 -6.94
N ARG A 489 -14.77 -42.64 -6.66
CA ARG A 489 -13.45 -42.59 -7.27
C ARG A 489 -13.50 -43.01 -8.75
N ALA A 490 -12.64 -42.42 -9.59
CA ALA A 490 -12.03 -43.06 -10.76
C ALA A 490 -10.90 -42.14 -11.27
N PHE A 491 -9.63 -42.32 -10.88
CA PHE A 491 -8.65 -43.15 -11.60
C PHE A 491 -9.15 -44.52 -12.04
N GLU A 492 -9.10 -44.80 -13.36
CA GLU A 492 -8.50 -46.01 -13.96
C GLU A 492 -8.50 -45.94 -15.52
N PRO A 493 -7.75 -46.80 -16.24
CA PRO A 493 -6.92 -46.43 -17.39
C PRO A 493 -7.44 -46.94 -18.76
N SER A 494 -6.59 -46.78 -19.78
CA SER A 494 -6.80 -47.00 -21.22
C SER A 494 -7.13 -48.43 -21.69
N ASP A 495 -7.65 -48.45 -22.92
CA ASP A 495 -7.61 -49.50 -23.95
C ASP A 495 -8.54 -50.73 -23.80
N ARG A 496 -9.49 -50.90 -24.74
CA ARG A 496 -9.32 -51.66 -26.00
C ARG A 496 -10.66 -51.85 -26.72
N ALA A 497 -10.62 -51.70 -28.04
CA ALA A 497 -11.62 -52.18 -29.00
C ALA A 497 -11.58 -53.72 -29.13
N PRO A 498 -12.48 -54.39 -29.88
CA PRO A 498 -12.69 -54.16 -31.33
C PRO A 498 -14.07 -53.62 -31.71
#